data_AF-A0AAI9TDU0-F1
#
_entry.id   AF-A0AAI9TDU0-F1
#
_cell.length_a   1.000
_cell.length_b   1.000
_cell.length_c   1.000
_cell.angle_alpha   90.00
_cell.angle_beta   90.00
_cell.angle_gamma   90.00
#
_symmetry.space_group_name_H-M   'P 1'
#
loop_
_entity.id
_entity.type
_entity.pdbx_description
1 polymer ?
#
loop_
_entity_poly.entity_id
_entity_poly.type
_entity_poly.pdbx_seq_one_letter_code
_entity_poly.pdbx_strand_id
1 'polypeptide(L)'
;MRDPHGRQNIAVVAHGIILQELWAYFIEIFNPADTKVAPGICDTSMAALHTKPVWSNTGYMTILITPNPTERTMLPTVMPNFAFVVLSIDDKKHLANLHRTRGGVGTAAHDTKQRKIDQFFR
;
A
#
# COMPACT_ATOMS: atom_id res chain seq x y z
N MET A 1 -12.31 23.23 -18.01
CA MET A 1 -12.71 23.19 -16.58
C MET A 1 -12.19 21.85 -16.04
N ARG A 2 -11.14 21.85 -15.18
CA ARG A 2 -10.62 20.61 -14.58
C ARG A 2 -11.57 20.17 -13.48
N ASP A 3 -11.95 18.89 -13.48
CA ASP A 3 -12.82 18.29 -12.47
C ASP A 3 -12.20 18.48 -11.06
N PRO A 4 -12.91 19.12 -10.11
CA PRO A 4 -12.45 19.26 -8.72
C PRO A 4 -12.28 17.90 -7.99
N HIS A 5 -12.79 16.80 -8.56
CA HIS A 5 -12.58 15.44 -8.07
C HIS A 5 -11.39 14.71 -8.71
N GLY A 6 -10.50 15.43 -9.43
CA GLY A 6 -9.39 14.85 -10.21
C GLY A 6 -8.38 13.96 -9.47
N ARG A 7 -8.52 13.78 -8.16
CA ARG A 7 -7.79 12.80 -7.36
C ARG A 7 -8.76 11.82 -6.71
N GLN A 8 -8.80 10.61 -7.25
CA GLN A 8 -9.54 9.49 -6.66
C GLN A 8 -8.61 8.73 -5.71
N ASN A 9 -9.10 8.42 -4.50
CA ASN A 9 -8.41 7.54 -3.56
C ASN A 9 -9.15 6.21 -3.53
N ILE A 10 -8.46 5.12 -3.88
CA ILE A 10 -9.02 3.77 -3.90
C ILE A 10 -8.32 2.98 -2.79
N ALA A 11 -9.10 2.36 -1.91
CA ALA A 11 -8.60 1.45 -0.88
C ALA A 11 -8.95 0.02 -1.27
N VAL A 12 -7.95 -0.86 -1.28
CA VAL A 12 -8.11 -2.30 -1.49
C VAL A 12 -7.75 -3.01 -0.19
N VAL A 13 -8.71 -3.73 0.39
CA VAL A 13 -8.52 -4.52 1.61
C VAL A 13 -8.58 -5.99 1.22
N ALA A 14 -7.45 -6.69 1.36
CA ALA A 14 -7.32 -8.09 0.98
C ALA A 14 -6.25 -8.80 1.82
N HIS A 15 -6.02 -10.08 1.56
CA HIS A 15 -4.97 -10.87 2.20
C HIS A 15 -3.61 -10.65 1.53
N GLY A 16 -2.52 -10.90 2.27
CA GLY A 16 -1.15 -10.71 1.78
C GLY A 16 -0.87 -11.44 0.45
N ILE A 17 -1.36 -12.67 0.27
CA ILE A 17 -1.18 -13.42 -0.99
C ILE A 17 -1.87 -12.71 -2.16
N ILE A 18 -3.09 -12.19 -1.97
CA ILE A 18 -3.81 -11.45 -3.03
C ILE A 18 -3.09 -10.15 -3.37
N LEU A 19 -2.62 -9.43 -2.34
CA LEU A 19 -1.88 -8.18 -2.53
C LEU A 19 -0.53 -8.41 -3.25
N GLN A 20 0.12 -9.55 -3.02
CA GLN A 20 1.33 -9.96 -3.75
C GLN A 20 1.08 -10.22 -5.23
N GLU A 21 -0.04 -10.88 -5.59
CA GLU A 21 -0.38 -11.07 -7.00
C GLU A 21 -0.79 -9.76 -7.66
N LEU A 22 -1.57 -8.91 -6.98
CA LEU A 22 -1.90 -7.58 -7.47
C LEU A 22 -0.64 -6.74 -7.74
N TRP A 23 0.35 -6.83 -6.85
CA TRP A 23 1.65 -6.19 -7.06
C TRP A 23 2.38 -6.71 -8.30
N ALA A 24 2.42 -8.04 -8.48
CA ALA A 24 3.05 -8.64 -9.66
C ALA A 24 2.42 -8.12 -10.95
N TYR A 25 1.09 -8.04 -11.00
CA TYR A 25 0.38 -7.43 -12.13
C TYR A 25 0.73 -5.96 -12.32
N PHE A 26 0.84 -5.16 -11.25
CA PHE A 26 1.27 -3.77 -11.40
C PHE A 26 2.67 -3.66 -12.01
N ILE A 27 3.64 -4.44 -11.54
CA ILE A 27 5.00 -4.39 -12.09
C ILE A 27 5.07 -4.86 -13.56
N GLU A 28 4.17 -5.76 -13.97
CA GLU A 28 4.08 -6.21 -15.37
C GLU A 28 3.43 -5.17 -16.29
N ILE A 29 2.33 -4.56 -15.87
CA ILE A 29 1.55 -3.65 -16.71
C ILE A 29 2.13 -2.23 -16.74
N PHE A 30 2.88 -1.79 -15.73
CA PHE A 30 3.50 -0.47 -15.73
C PHE A 30 4.91 -0.51 -16.32
N ASN A 31 5.21 0.43 -17.22
CA ASN A 31 6.53 0.52 -17.84
C ASN A 31 7.61 0.73 -16.76
N PRO A 32 8.68 -0.09 -16.69
CA PRO A 32 9.76 0.11 -15.74
C PRO A 32 10.38 1.52 -15.78
N ALA A 33 10.39 2.18 -16.94
CA ALA A 33 10.88 3.56 -17.07
C ALA A 33 9.98 4.61 -16.41
N ASP A 34 8.70 4.29 -16.22
CA ASP A 34 7.68 5.15 -15.61
C ASP A 34 7.35 4.74 -14.16
N THR A 35 7.94 3.63 -13.70
CA THR A 35 7.89 3.15 -12.33
C THR A 35 8.96 3.83 -11.49
N LYS A 36 8.55 4.54 -10.43
CA LYS A 36 9.46 5.27 -9.54
C LYS A 36 9.19 4.92 -8.09
N VAL A 37 10.23 5.00 -7.28
CA VAL A 37 10.14 4.88 -5.82
C VAL A 37 10.41 6.27 -5.25
N ALA A 38 9.53 6.75 -4.36
CA ALA A 38 9.72 8.06 -3.75
C ALA A 38 11.04 8.10 -2.92
N PRO A 39 11.78 9.22 -2.95
CA PRO A 39 12.98 9.39 -2.13
C PRO A 39 12.65 9.20 -0.65
N GLY A 40 13.40 8.35 0.05
CA GLY A 40 13.20 8.09 1.49
C GLY A 40 12.45 6.80 1.82
N ILE A 41 12.04 6.02 0.82
CA ILE A 41 11.64 4.62 1.03
C ILE A 41 12.94 3.80 1.15
N CYS A 42 13.28 3.42 2.38
CA CYS A 42 14.38 2.54 2.81
C CYS A 42 14.99 1.71 1.68
N ASP A 43 16.24 2.03 1.26
CA ASP A 43 17.16 1.30 0.36
C ASP A 43 16.57 0.30 -0.65
N THR A 44 15.38 0.59 -1.18
CA THR A 44 14.68 -0.30 -2.08
C THR A 44 15.17 0.05 -3.47
N SER A 45 16.34 -0.50 -3.82
CA SER A 45 16.79 -0.53 -5.21
C SER A 45 15.66 -1.06 -6.10
N MET A 46 15.61 -0.64 -7.37
CA MET A 46 14.64 -1.17 -8.35
C MET A 46 14.61 -2.71 -8.38
N ALA A 47 15.72 -3.38 -8.04
CA ALA A 47 15.78 -4.83 -7.90
C ALA A 47 14.87 -5.39 -6.79
N ALA A 48 14.64 -4.64 -5.71
CA ALA A 48 13.74 -5.04 -4.64
C ALA A 48 12.25 -4.85 -5.01
N LEU A 49 11.88 -4.00 -5.98
CA LEU A 49 10.50 -3.91 -6.48
C LEU A 49 10.08 -5.17 -7.23
N HIS A 50 11.03 -5.88 -7.84
CA HIS A 50 10.79 -7.19 -8.45
C HIS A 50 10.60 -8.30 -7.42
N THR A 51 10.94 -8.07 -6.14
CA THR A 51 10.55 -9.00 -5.08
C THR A 51 9.11 -8.73 -4.65
N LYS A 52 8.30 -9.80 -4.55
CA LYS A 52 6.91 -9.71 -4.09
C LYS A 52 6.91 -9.18 -2.64
N PRO A 53 6.30 -8.02 -2.35
CA PRO A 53 6.32 -7.44 -1.01
C PRO A 53 5.56 -8.32 -0.02
N VAL A 54 5.95 -8.27 1.24
CA VAL A 54 5.26 -8.97 2.34
C VAL A 54 4.46 -7.95 3.13
N TRP A 55 3.21 -8.30 3.47
CA TRP A 55 2.35 -7.48 4.30
C TRP A 55 2.26 -8.04 5.71
N SER A 56 2.50 -7.18 6.68
CA SER A 56 2.09 -7.42 8.06
C SER A 56 0.57 -7.26 8.18
N ASN A 57 -0.01 -7.83 9.24
CA ASN A 57 -1.42 -7.55 9.55
C ASN A 57 -1.64 -6.04 9.69
N THR A 58 -2.68 -5.56 8.99
CA THR A 58 -3.07 -4.14 8.85
C THR A 58 -2.00 -3.21 8.27
N GLY A 59 -0.84 -3.71 7.85
CA GLY A 59 0.11 -2.94 7.06
C GLY A 59 -0.50 -2.55 5.71
N TYR A 60 -0.16 -1.38 5.18
CA TYR A 60 -0.68 -0.92 3.91
C TYR A 60 0.41 -0.39 2.98
N MET A 61 0.13 -0.43 1.69
CA MET A 61 0.99 0.13 0.65
C MET A 61 0.30 1.35 0.05
N THR A 62 1.07 2.39 -0.25
CA THR A 62 0.54 3.57 -0.95
C THR A 62 1.21 3.70 -2.30
N ILE A 63 0.38 3.74 -3.35
CA ILE A 63 0.81 3.93 -4.73
C ILE A 63 0.12 5.18 -5.27
N LEU A 64 0.87 6.01 -5.98
CA LEU A 64 0.37 7.15 -6.73
C LEU A 64 0.45 6.84 -8.23
N ILE A 65 -0.70 6.81 -8.89
CA ILE A 65 -0.82 6.66 -10.34
C ILE A 65 -1.19 8.03 -10.91
N THR A 66 -0.37 8.54 -11.83
CA THR A 66 -0.63 9.86 -12.46
C THR A 66 -0.54 9.74 -13.97
N PRO A 67 -1.37 10.49 -14.74
CA PRO A 67 -1.19 10.58 -16.17
C PRO A 67 0.24 11.01 -16.52
N ASN A 68 0.85 10.33 -17.48
CA ASN A 68 2.15 10.65 -18.05
C ASN A 68 1.93 10.99 -19.53
N PRO A 69 2.10 12.26 -19.95
CA PRO A 69 1.82 12.69 -21.32
C PRO A 69 2.87 12.22 -22.33
N THR A 70 3.85 11.41 -21.92
CA THR A 70 4.87 10.89 -22.83
C THR A 70 4.24 9.91 -23.82
N GLU A 71 3.99 10.37 -25.04
CA GLU A 71 3.59 9.49 -26.15
C GLU A 71 4.69 8.45 -26.40
N ARG A 72 4.39 7.18 -26.10
CA ARG A 72 5.29 6.06 -26.37
C ARG A 72 4.58 5.00 -27.19
N THR A 73 5.35 4.34 -28.06
CA THR A 73 4.91 3.21 -28.87
C THR A 73 4.21 2.18 -27.99
N MET A 74 2.92 1.96 -28.21
CA MET A 74 2.12 1.05 -27.40
C MET A 74 2.65 -0.38 -27.56
N LEU A 75 3.27 -0.92 -26.52
CA LEU A 75 3.38 -2.37 -26.37
C LEU A 75 2.03 -2.88 -25.84
N PRO A 76 1.42 -3.92 -26.44
CA PRO A 76 0.05 -4.37 -26.11
C PRO A 76 -0.20 -4.67 -24.63
N THR A 77 0.87 -5.00 -23.89
CA THR A 77 0.81 -5.48 -22.50
C THR A 77 1.03 -4.37 -21.46
N VAL A 78 1.47 -3.18 -21.88
CA VAL A 78 1.88 -2.10 -20.96
C VAL A 78 0.81 -1.00 -20.96
N MET A 79 0.35 -0.60 -19.77
CA MET A 79 -0.53 0.53 -19.57
C MET A 79 0.15 1.81 -20.08
N PRO A 80 -0.31 2.40 -21.21
CA PRO A 80 0.32 3.59 -21.75
C PRO A 80 -0.11 4.82 -20.95
N ASN A 81 0.74 5.85 -20.96
CA ASN A 81 0.40 7.19 -20.48
C ASN A 81 0.08 7.32 -18.99
N PHE A 82 0.59 6.42 -18.14
CA PHE A 82 0.54 6.56 -16.69
C PHE A 82 1.92 6.32 -16.07
N ALA A 83 2.27 7.14 -15.08
CA ALA A 83 3.40 6.92 -14.19
C ALA A 83 2.92 6.22 -12.91
N PHE A 84 3.75 5.31 -12.41
CA PHE A 84 3.47 4.51 -11.22
C PHE A 84 4.52 4.82 -10.16
N VAL A 85 4.10 5.48 -9.08
CA VAL A 85 5.02 5.91 -8.01
C VAL A 85 4.66 5.21 -6.72
N VAL A 86 5.59 4.39 -6.22
CA VAL A 86 5.47 3.73 -4.93
C VAL A 86 5.84 4.75 -3.85
N LEU A 87 4.90 5.04 -2.94
CA LEU A 87 5.07 6.01 -1.86
C LEU A 87 5.40 5.35 -0.52
N SER A 88 4.92 4.13 -0.28
CA SER A 88 5.28 3.31 0.88
C SER A 88 4.93 1.84 0.66
N ILE A 89 5.67 0.94 1.29
CA ILE A 89 5.41 -0.51 1.31
C ILE A 89 5.31 -0.95 2.78
N ASP A 90 4.30 -1.77 3.11
CA ASP A 90 4.03 -2.29 4.47
C ASP A 90 4.13 -1.20 5.57
N ASP A 91 3.55 -0.02 5.31
CA ASP A 91 3.56 1.09 6.27
C ASP A 91 2.71 0.72 7.49
N LYS A 92 3.35 0.84 8.66
CA LYS A 92 2.82 0.51 9.98
C LYS A 92 2.93 1.68 10.95
N LYS A 93 3.09 2.92 10.46
CA LYS A 93 3.17 4.11 11.33
C LYS A 93 1.96 4.23 12.26
N HIS A 94 0.78 3.81 11.79
CA HIS A 94 -0.44 3.75 12.61
C HIS A 94 -0.35 2.76 13.79
N LEU A 95 0.59 1.81 13.77
CA LEU A 95 0.84 0.85 14.84
C LEU A 95 1.98 1.24 15.77
N ALA A 96 2.70 2.34 15.51
CA ALA A 96 3.92 2.70 16.24
C ALA A 96 3.69 2.81 17.76
N ASN A 97 2.51 3.28 18.16
CA ASN A 97 2.12 3.45 19.57
C ASN A 97 1.15 2.36 20.05
N LEU A 98 0.84 1.37 19.20
CA LEU A 98 -0.07 0.30 19.58
C LEU A 98 0.69 -0.80 20.33
N HIS A 99 0.46 -0.89 21.63
CA HIS A 99 1.04 -1.94 22.43
C HIS A 99 0.32 -3.27 22.18
N ARG A 100 1.08 -4.29 21.77
CA ARG A 100 0.57 -5.66 21.72
C ARG A 100 0.16 -6.09 23.13
N THR A 101 -1.08 -6.51 23.29
CA THR A 101 -1.53 -7.26 24.47
C THR A 101 -0.82 -8.60 24.47
N ARG A 102 0.25 -8.74 25.28
CA ARG A 102 1.13 -9.92 25.37
C ARG A 102 0.40 -11.24 25.68
N GLY A 103 -0.86 -11.19 26.11
CA GLY A 103 -1.68 -12.35 26.48
C GLY A 103 -2.92 -12.60 25.62
N GLY A 104 -3.06 -11.95 24.46
CA GLY A 104 -4.18 -12.17 23.52
C GLY A 104 -5.54 -11.66 24.04
N VAL A 105 -6.17 -10.71 23.34
CA VAL A 105 -7.53 -10.24 23.69
C VAL A 105 -8.55 -11.38 23.63
N GLY A 106 -8.34 -12.38 22.75
CA GLY A 106 -9.23 -13.53 22.61
C GLY A 106 -9.26 -14.49 23.81
N THR A 107 -8.27 -14.41 24.70
CA THR A 107 -8.20 -15.19 25.94
C THR A 107 -8.46 -14.35 27.20
N ALA A 108 -8.75 -13.06 27.04
CA ALA A 108 -9.10 -12.20 28.16
C ALA A 108 -10.48 -12.59 28.72
N ALA A 109 -10.58 -12.76 30.03
CA ALA A 109 -11.86 -12.95 30.69
C ALA A 109 -12.77 -11.74 30.39
N HIS A 110 -14.05 -12.02 30.09
CA HIS A 110 -15.04 -10.99 29.83
C HIS A 110 -15.14 -10.03 31.04
N ASP A 111 -14.65 -8.80 30.88
CA ASP A 111 -14.75 -7.77 31.90
C ASP A 111 -16.07 -7.02 31.78
N THR A 112 -17.03 -7.37 32.63
CA THR A 112 -18.35 -6.69 32.74
C THR A 112 -18.26 -5.19 33.03
N LYS A 113 -17.12 -4.68 33.51
CA LYS A 113 -16.89 -3.25 33.77
C LYS A 113 -16.46 -2.49 32.51
N GLN A 114 -15.91 -3.18 31.51
CA GLN A 114 -15.47 -2.57 30.26
C GLN A 114 -16.69 -2.30 29.36
N ARG A 115 -17.23 -1.08 29.45
CA ARG A 115 -18.42 -0.63 28.68
C ARG A 115 -18.08 0.12 27.40
N LYS A 116 -16.87 0.69 27.31
CA LYS A 116 -16.41 1.52 26.19
C LYS A 116 -14.94 1.24 25.88
N ILE A 117 -14.55 1.43 24.63
CA ILE A 117 -13.19 1.20 24.15
C ILE A 117 -12.29 2.45 24.26
N ASP A 118 -12.83 3.56 24.76
CA ASP A 118 -12.16 4.87 24.83
C ASP A 118 -10.77 4.83 25.52
N GLN A 119 -10.57 3.92 26.48
CA GLN A 119 -9.27 3.75 27.15
C GLN A 119 -8.17 3.16 26.25
N PHE A 120 -8.52 2.48 25.15
CA PHE A 120 -7.55 1.93 24.20
C PHE A 120 -6.94 2.97 23.25
N PHE A 121 -7.57 4.14 23.11
CA PHE A 121 -7.17 5.19 22.15
C PHE A 121 -6.44 6.37 22.81
N ARG A 122 -5.74 6.14 23.94
CA ARG A 122 -4.92 7.17 24.61
C ARG A 122 -3.62 7.45 23.89
#